data_AF-A0AAX2IRW7-F1
#
_entry.id   AF-A0AAX2IRW7-F1
#
_cell.length_a   1.000
_cell.length_b   1.000
_cell.length_c   1.000
_cell.angle_alpha   90.00
_cell.angle_beta   90.00
_cell.angle_gamma   90.00
#
_symmetry.space_group_name_H-M   'P 1'
#
loop_
_entity.id
_entity.type
_entity.pdbx_description
1 polymer ?
#
loop_
_entity_poly.entity_id
_entity_poly.type
_entity_poly.pdbx_seq_one_letter_code
_entity_poly.pdbx_strand_id
1 'polypeptide(L)' 'MIERTNAGLKSARARGKNGGRPKGMSEKYKKIAPLVKTSYESKNIPIEQIMKAFNIGSKTTFYKIIKS' A
#
# COMPACT_ATOMS: atom_id res chain seq x y z
N MET A 1 -13.06 30.41 13.16
CA MET A 1 -13.50 28.99 13.04
C MET A 1 -12.34 28.02 12.88
N ILE A 2 -11.32 28.32 12.07
CA ILE A 2 -10.15 27.45 11.80
C ILE A 2 -9.31 27.15 13.06
N GLU A 3 -9.24 28.11 13.99
CA GLU A 3 -8.46 28.00 15.23
C GLU A 3 -8.91 26.86 16.14
N ARG A 4 -10.23 26.63 16.26
CA ARG A 4 -10.80 25.53 17.05
C ARG A 4 -10.43 24.15 16.49
N THR A 5 -10.47 24.01 15.16
CA THR A 5 -10.12 22.76 14.46
C THR A 5 -8.63 22.45 14.62
N ASN A 6 -7.77 23.45 14.48
CA ASN A 6 -6.32 23.27 14.64
C ASN A 6 -5.93 22.93 16.08
N ALA A 7 -6.55 23.58 17.07
CA ALA A 7 -6.37 23.25 18.48
C ALA A 7 -6.76 21.80 18.79
N GLY A 8 -7.90 21.34 18.25
CA GLY A 8 -8.35 19.95 18.35
C GLY A 8 -7.38 18.95 17.72
N LEU A 9 -6.91 19.23 16.49
CA LEU A 9 -5.92 18.39 15.80
C LEU A 9 -4.58 18.33 16.55
N LYS A 10 -4.13 19.46 17.10
CA LYS A 10 -2.89 19.53 17.92
C LYS A 10 -3.03 18.69 19.19
N SER A 11 -4.17 18.81 19.89
CA SER A 11 -4.49 18.00 21.07
C SER A 11 -4.53 16.49 20.74
N ALA A 12 -5.12 16.11 19.60
CA ALA A 12 -5.15 14.71 19.16
C ALA A 12 -3.76 14.15 18.81
N ARG A 13 -2.92 14.94 18.12
CA ARG A 13 -1.53 14.56 17.81
C ARG A 13 -0.68 14.44 19.06
N ALA A 14 -0.85 15.31 20.05
CA ALA A 14 -0.16 15.20 21.35
C ALA A 14 -0.52 13.91 22.09
N ARG A 15 -1.74 13.38 21.90
CA ARG A 15 -2.17 12.05 22.37
C ARG A 15 -1.67 10.88 21.51
N GLY A 16 -0.81 11.12 20.52
CA GLY A 16 -0.26 10.10 19.63
C GLY A 16 -1.17 9.69 18.45
N LYS A 17 -2.31 10.37 18.24
CA LYS A 17 -3.15 10.15 17.04
C LYS A 17 -2.53 10.91 15.86
N ASN A 18 -1.65 10.24 15.12
CA ASN A 18 -0.88 10.85 14.03
C ASN A 18 -1.69 11.18 12.76
N GLY A 19 -2.95 10.75 12.67
CA GLY A 19 -3.82 11.02 11.52
C GLY A 19 -3.25 10.52 10.18
N GLY A 20 -3.91 10.87 9.08
CA GLY A 20 -3.48 10.50 7.74
C GLY A 20 -3.67 9.01 7.40
N ARG A 21 -3.26 8.62 6.19
CA ARG A 21 -3.34 7.23 5.73
C ARG A 21 -2.29 6.38 6.46
N PRO A 22 -2.66 5.21 7.03
CA PRO A 22 -1.69 4.33 7.68
C PRO A 22 -0.55 3.96 6.72
N LYS A 23 0.67 3.97 7.25
CA LYS A 23 1.88 3.64 6.50
C LYS A 23 1.93 2.14 6.20
N GLY A 24 2.53 1.81 5.06
CA GLY A 24 2.80 0.43 4.67
C GLY A 24 1.79 -0.14 3.68
N MET A 25 2.04 -1.38 3.31
CA MET A 25 1.24 -2.12 2.35
C MET A 25 0.06 -2.79 3.06
N SER A 26 -1.11 -2.80 2.43
CA SER A 26 -2.28 -3.54 2.93
C SER A 26 -1.93 -5.02 3.12
N GLU A 27 -2.49 -5.65 4.14
CA GLU A 27 -2.30 -7.08 4.43
C GLU A 27 -2.63 -7.96 3.23
N LYS A 28 -3.62 -7.56 2.42
CA LYS A 28 -3.96 -8.25 1.16
C LYS A 28 -2.72 -8.44 0.29
N TYR A 29 -1.95 -7.37 0.07
CA TYR A 29 -0.77 -7.41 -0.79
C TYR A 29 0.40 -8.16 -0.16
N LYS A 30 0.52 -8.13 1.17
CA LYS A 30 1.53 -8.94 1.89
C LYS A 30 1.31 -10.44 1.70
N LYS A 31 0.04 -10.89 1.71
CA LYS A 31 -0.32 -12.31 1.51
C LYS A 31 -0.01 -12.80 0.08
N ILE A 32 -0.26 -11.97 -0.93
CA ILE A 32 -0.03 -12.34 -2.34
C ILE A 32 1.40 -12.07 -2.82
N ALA A 33 2.20 -11.32 -2.06
CA ALA A 33 3.58 -10.98 -2.40
C ALA A 33 4.45 -12.17 -2.86
N PRO A 34 4.49 -13.33 -2.15
CA PRO A 34 5.30 -14.46 -2.59
C PRO A 34 4.84 -14.99 -3.96
N LEU A 35 3.53 -15.11 -4.18
CA LEU A 35 2.99 -15.59 -5.45
C LEU A 35 3.33 -14.63 -6.59
N VAL A 36 3.14 -13.33 -6.39
CA VAL A 36 3.47 -12.30 -7.39
C VAL A 36 4.95 -12.35 -7.75
N LYS A 37 5.84 -12.55 -6.77
CA LYS A 37 7.28 -12.68 -6.99
C LYS A 37 7.62 -13.91 -7.83
N THR A 38 7.06 -15.07 -7.49
CA THR A 38 7.25 -16.30 -8.29
C THR A 38 6.72 -16.17 -9.72
N SER A 39 5.57 -15.52 -9.91
CA SER A 39 5.01 -15.27 -11.25
C SER A 39 5.85 -14.29 -12.08
N TYR A 40 6.53 -13.35 -11.42
CA TYR A 40 7.44 -12.43 -12.09
C TYR A 40 8.77 -13.11 -12.47
N GLU A 41 9.31 -13.96 -11.59
CA GLU A 41 10.55 -14.71 -11.81
C GLU A 41 10.44 -15.73 -12.95
N SER A 42 9.26 -16.33 -13.14
CA SER A 42 9.02 -17.27 -14.24
C SER A 42 9.09 -16.63 -15.63
N LYS A 43 9.05 -15.28 -15.73
CA LYS A 43 9.20 -14.46 -16.96
C LYS A 43 8.34 -14.84 -18.17
N ASN A 44 7.43 -15.81 -18.02
CA ASN A 44 6.60 -16.32 -19.09
C ASN A 44 5.31 -15.50 -19.29
N ILE A 45 4.94 -14.69 -18.30
CA ILE A 45 3.66 -13.97 -18.27
C ILE A 45 3.93 -12.45 -18.30
N PRO A 46 3.22 -11.69 -19.14
CA PRO A 46 3.35 -10.24 -19.13
C PRO A 46 2.84 -9.64 -17.82
N ILE A 47 3.52 -8.59 -17.35
CA ILE A 47 3.22 -7.91 -16.07
C ILE A 47 1.75 -7.52 -15.94
N GLU A 48 1.11 -7.09 -17.02
CA GLU A 48 -0.28 -6.65 -17.02
C GLU A 48 -1.26 -7.81 -16.74
N GLN A 49 -0.95 -9.02 -17.19
CA GLN A 49 -1.75 -10.19 -16.88
C GLN A 49 -1.56 -10.60 -15.42
N ILE A 50 -0.33 -10.53 -14.88
CA ILE A 50 -0.07 -10.78 -13.46
C ILE A 50 -0.84 -9.77 -12.59
N MET A 51 -0.81 -8.50 -12.96
CA MET A 51 -1.56 -7.45 -12.26
C MET A 51 -3.06 -7.70 -12.29
N LYS A 52 -3.63 -8.13 -13.44
CA LYS A 52 -5.04 -8.50 -13.55
C LYS A 52 -5.37 -9.72 -12.67
N ALA A 53 -4.55 -10.77 -12.70
CA ALA A 53 -4.76 -12.00 -11.93
C ALA A 53 -4.80 -11.74 -10.41
N PHE A 54 -3.91 -10.89 -9.90
CA PHE A 54 -3.84 -10.56 -8.48
C PHE A 54 -4.65 -9.31 -8.10
N ASN A 55 -5.41 -8.76 -9.04
CA ASN A 55 -6.24 -7.55 -8.88
C ASN A 55 -5.44 -6.37 -8.27
N ILE A 56 -4.29 -6.08 -8.90
CA ILE A 56 -3.37 -4.99 -8.55
C ILE A 56 -3.64 -3.80 -9.46
N GLY A 57 -4.17 -2.72 -8.90
CA GLY A 57 -4.61 -1.54 -9.69
C GLY A 57 -3.49 -0.61 -10.17
N SER A 58 -2.24 -0.74 -9.71
CA SER A 58 -1.15 0.15 -10.12
C SER A 58 0.17 -0.57 -10.27
N LYS A 59 0.93 -0.21 -11.32
CA LYS A 59 2.31 -0.66 -11.53
C LYS A 59 3.21 -0.26 -10.34
N THR A 60 2.94 0.88 -9.69
CA THR A 60 3.68 1.30 -8.50
C THR A 60 3.52 0.35 -7.32
N THR A 61 2.31 -0.17 -7.10
CA THR A 61 2.02 -1.19 -6.07
C THR A 61 2.68 -2.50 -6.42
N PHE A 62 2.63 -2.90 -7.70
CA PHE A 62 3.29 -4.11 -8.20
C PHE A 62 4.80 -4.10 -7.94
N TYR A 63 5.50 -3.04 -8.34
CA TYR A 63 6.94 -2.94 -8.10
C TYR A 63 7.29 -2.78 -6.62
N LYS A 64 6.43 -2.16 -5.81
CA LYS A 64 6.60 -2.16 -4.35
C LYS A 64 6.51 -3.57 -3.76
N ILE A 65 5.66 -4.43 -4.30
CA ILE A 65 5.54 -5.84 -3.87
C ILE A 65 6.82 -6.60 -4.23
N ILE A 66 7.37 -6.40 -5.44
CA ILE A 66 8.59 -7.09 -5.89
C ILE A 66 9.84 -6.61 -5.16
N LYS A 67 9.94 -5.31 -4.88
CA LYS A 67 11.10 -4.70 -4.21
C LYS A 67 11.14 -4.98 -2.71
N SER A 68 10.02 -5.37 -2.11
CA SER A 68 9.88 -5.56 -0.67
C SER A 68 10.36 -6.93 -0.19
#